data_AF-A0AAN9AEA7-F1
#
_entry.id   AF-A0AAN9AEA7-F1
#
_cell.length_a   1.000
_cell.length_b   1.000
_cell.length_c   1.000
_cell.angle_alpha   90.00
_cell.angle_beta   90.00
_cell.angle_gamma   90.00
#
_symmetry.space_group_name_H-M   'P 1'
#
loop_
_entity.id
_entity.type
_entity.pdbx_description
1 polymer ?
#
loop_
_entity_poly.entity_id
_entity_poly.type
_entity_poly.pdbx_seq_one_letter_code
_entity_poly.pdbx_strand_id
1 'polypeptide(L)'
;MNPGTGEDTQGRDAPLPFQKLSKTRWLVRDNDPYDLEKELSMHYKFLYGRLYNKDRTQKILENVEFGVKFNQEIRTYMTQLISSPKQEEKNKIKCVKLRCQALLQEALKQVEKRLPDSVDIFKGLSFFNPHKLLSQIQKGHFEDLPCLHLTENNFDLIESQYKKINLVQWSEEEPFVKNGIPKDSLNFWLGVAKHSSFKELSTFALTCLITPASNAIVERIFSLVAAIKTKPRNRTQTRLLESFVRIQTYLLGNKICCKEFRCTNKMLYLHNSEILYSSTGKTANIEEEREDEKSFLEELL
;
A
#
# COMPACT_ATOMS: atom_id res chain seq x y z
N MET A 1 43.80 2.96 -47.04
CA MET A 1 44.29 3.25 -45.66
C MET A 1 43.24 4.12 -44.99
N ASN A 2 42.95 3.79 -43.73
CA ASN A 2 41.77 4.16 -42.94
C ASN A 2 41.29 5.63 -43.03
N PRO A 3 39.96 5.85 -43.04
CA PRO A 3 39.34 7.06 -42.51
C PRO A 3 39.30 6.99 -40.97
N GLY A 4 39.73 8.06 -40.31
CA GLY A 4 39.69 8.20 -38.86
C GLY A 4 38.30 8.55 -38.36
N THR A 5 37.71 7.63 -37.62
CA THR A 5 36.52 7.77 -36.78
C THR A 5 36.85 8.53 -35.50
N GLY A 6 36.20 9.66 -35.26
CA GLY A 6 36.09 10.29 -33.94
C GLY A 6 34.61 10.23 -33.53
N GLU A 7 34.25 9.23 -32.73
CA GLU A 7 32.92 9.10 -32.15
C GLU A 7 32.83 9.95 -30.87
N ASP A 8 31.90 10.90 -30.89
CA ASP A 8 31.43 11.63 -29.71
C ASP A 8 30.67 10.69 -28.77
N THR A 9 31.27 10.34 -27.64
CA THR A 9 30.58 9.67 -26.53
C THR A 9 29.76 10.69 -25.74
N GLN A 10 28.54 10.97 -26.18
CA GLN A 10 27.46 11.45 -25.31
C GLN A 10 26.67 10.24 -24.78
N GLY A 11 27.12 9.71 -23.65
CA GLY A 11 26.38 8.74 -22.85
C GLY A 11 25.07 9.37 -22.38
N ARG A 12 23.95 8.86 -22.91
CA ARG A 12 22.61 9.20 -22.44
C ARG A 12 22.39 8.51 -21.10
N ASP A 13 22.42 9.26 -20.01
CA ASP A 13 21.83 8.85 -18.73
C ASP A 13 20.31 8.76 -18.91
N ALA A 14 19.83 7.60 -19.37
CA ALA A 14 18.42 7.29 -19.31
C ALA A 14 18.01 7.18 -17.82
N PRO A 15 17.03 7.97 -17.33
CA PRO A 15 16.55 7.80 -15.97
C PRO A 15 15.98 6.39 -15.82
N LEU A 16 16.46 5.65 -14.81
CA LEU A 16 15.90 4.36 -14.43
C LEU A 16 14.37 4.51 -14.27
N PRO A 17 13.55 3.60 -14.84
CA PRO A 17 12.08 3.71 -14.82
C PRO A 17 11.52 3.89 -13.40
N PHE A 18 12.26 3.43 -12.40
CA PHE A 18 11.85 3.42 -11.00
C PHE A 18 11.90 4.78 -10.27
N GLN A 19 12.49 5.84 -10.84
CA GLN A 19 12.47 7.17 -10.18
C GLN A 19 11.06 7.75 -10.05
N LYS A 20 10.14 7.37 -10.93
CA LYS A 20 8.76 7.89 -10.94
C LYS A 20 7.78 7.11 -10.05
N LEU A 21 8.13 5.88 -9.67
CA LEU A 21 7.34 5.01 -8.78
C LEU A 21 7.34 5.43 -7.31
N SER A 22 8.20 6.38 -6.94
CA SER A 22 8.22 6.96 -5.59
C SER A 22 6.88 7.60 -5.17
N LYS A 23 5.92 7.75 -6.09
CA LYS A 23 4.61 8.39 -5.87
C LYS A 23 3.46 7.42 -5.58
N THR A 24 3.56 6.10 -5.80
CA THR A 24 2.57 5.09 -5.37
C THR A 24 2.76 4.69 -3.89
N ARG A 25 2.98 5.72 -3.07
CA ARG A 25 3.46 5.72 -1.68
C ARG A 25 2.39 5.29 -0.66
N TRP A 26 1.88 4.06 -0.77
CA TRP A 26 0.77 3.59 0.08
C TRP A 26 1.02 2.31 0.88
N LEU A 27 1.97 1.46 0.52
CA LEU A 27 2.15 0.17 1.19
C LEU A 27 3.30 0.12 2.19
N VAL A 28 4.32 0.95 2.03
CA VAL A 28 5.53 0.88 2.87
C VAL A 28 5.91 2.31 3.24
N ARG A 29 5.26 2.86 4.27
CA ARG A 29 5.85 4.00 4.98
C ARG A 29 6.43 3.46 6.27
N ASP A 30 7.75 3.53 6.35
CA ASP A 30 8.59 3.42 7.55
C ASP A 30 8.54 2.10 8.35
N ASN A 31 7.63 1.18 8.04
CA ASN A 31 7.38 -0.05 8.81
C ASN A 31 7.61 -1.31 7.97
N ASP A 32 8.15 -2.33 8.63
CA ASP A 32 8.38 -3.66 8.06
C ASP A 32 7.04 -4.35 7.71
N PRO A 33 6.86 -4.86 6.47
CA PRO A 33 5.65 -5.59 6.07
C PRO A 33 5.26 -6.74 7.01
N TYR A 34 6.22 -7.44 7.61
CA TYR A 34 5.96 -8.52 8.57
C TYR A 34 5.46 -8.00 9.91
N ASP A 35 5.96 -6.85 10.38
CA ASP A 35 5.48 -6.25 11.63
C ASP A 35 4.02 -5.77 11.46
N LEU A 36 3.67 -5.24 10.30
CA LEU A 36 2.29 -4.86 9.97
C LEU A 36 1.34 -6.07 9.92
N GLU A 37 1.77 -7.20 9.35
CA GLU A 37 1.00 -8.45 9.38
C GLU A 37 0.79 -8.91 10.83
N LYS A 38 1.85 -8.88 11.64
CA LYS A 38 1.79 -9.27 13.05
C LYS A 38 0.82 -8.39 13.85
N GLU A 39 0.81 -7.08 13.61
CA GLU A 39 -0.16 -6.17 14.21
C GLU A 39 -1.60 -6.52 13.84
N LEU A 40 -1.85 -6.84 12.57
CA LEU A 40 -3.17 -7.26 12.10
C LEU A 40 -3.60 -8.60 12.72
N SER A 41 -2.67 -9.56 12.83
CA SER A 41 -2.88 -10.85 13.49
C SER A 41 -3.18 -10.68 14.99
N MET A 42 -2.48 -9.77 15.67
CA MET A 42 -2.77 -9.41 17.06
C MET A 42 -4.15 -8.75 17.20
N HIS A 43 -4.52 -7.87 16.28
CA HIS A 43 -5.84 -7.24 16.26
C HIS A 43 -6.96 -8.28 16.10
N TYR A 44 -6.79 -9.22 15.18
CA TYR A 44 -7.70 -10.36 15.00
C TYR A 44 -7.85 -11.17 16.30
N LYS A 45 -6.73 -11.58 16.91
CA LYS A 45 -6.73 -12.35 18.17
C LYS A 45 -7.45 -11.62 19.30
N PHE A 46 -7.26 -10.30 19.39
CA PHE A 46 -7.93 -9.46 20.37
C PHE A 46 -9.44 -9.40 20.13
N LEU A 47 -9.89 -9.14 18.90
CA LEU A 47 -11.32 -9.16 18.55
C LEU A 47 -11.96 -10.53 18.78
N TYR A 48 -11.25 -11.59 18.41
CA TYR A 48 -11.68 -12.97 18.63
C TYR A 48 -11.88 -13.24 20.12
N GLY A 49 -10.91 -12.87 20.97
CA GLY A 49 -10.98 -13.04 22.42
C GLY A 49 -12.13 -12.29 23.10
N ARG A 50 -12.65 -11.21 22.49
CA ARG A 50 -13.83 -10.50 23.01
C ARG A 50 -15.14 -11.27 22.80
N LEU A 51 -15.22 -12.06 21.74
CA LEU A 51 -16.44 -12.75 21.31
C LEU A 51 -16.45 -14.24 21.61
N TYR A 52 -15.28 -14.88 21.63
CA TYR A 52 -15.14 -16.32 21.74
C TYR A 52 -14.28 -16.72 22.92
N ASN A 53 -14.59 -17.88 23.47
CA ASN A 53 -13.80 -18.57 24.48
C ASN A 53 -12.65 -19.34 23.82
N LYS A 54 -11.72 -19.84 24.64
CA LYS A 54 -10.55 -20.63 24.16
C LYS A 54 -10.97 -21.94 23.46
N ASP A 55 -12.11 -22.49 23.83
CA ASP A 55 -12.74 -23.67 23.22
C ASP A 55 -13.49 -23.37 21.90
N ARG A 56 -13.37 -22.13 21.38
CA ARG A 56 -14.07 -21.62 20.18
C ARG A 56 -15.59 -21.50 20.33
N THR A 57 -16.12 -21.62 21.54
CA THR A 57 -17.53 -21.32 21.79
C THR A 57 -17.77 -19.82 21.84
N GLN A 58 -18.91 -19.37 21.31
CA GLN A 58 -19.29 -17.96 21.41
C GLN A 58 -19.65 -17.62 22.86
N LYS A 59 -19.11 -16.51 23.36
CA LYS A 59 -19.42 -15.99 24.68
C LYS A 59 -20.89 -15.59 24.77
N ILE A 60 -21.49 -15.90 25.91
CA ILE A 60 -22.81 -15.38 26.30
C ILE A 60 -22.72 -13.84 26.37
N LEU A 61 -23.81 -13.15 26.03
CA LEU A 61 -23.87 -11.68 25.89
C LEU A 61 -23.29 -10.90 27.09
N GLU A 62 -23.40 -11.44 28.29
CA GLU A 62 -22.89 -10.85 29.53
C GLU A 62 -21.36 -10.91 29.63
N ASN A 63 -20.76 -11.94 29.03
CA ASN A 63 -19.31 -12.18 29.03
C ASN A 63 -18.61 -11.55 27.83
N VAL A 64 -19.36 -10.96 26.89
CA VAL A 64 -18.80 -10.24 25.74
C VAL A 64 -18.19 -8.93 26.22
N GLU A 65 -16.95 -8.68 25.82
CA GLU A 65 -16.21 -7.49 26.23
C GLU A 65 -16.42 -6.33 25.23
N PHE A 66 -17.37 -5.45 25.55
CA PHE A 66 -17.69 -4.25 24.75
C PHE A 66 -16.78 -3.04 25.01
N GLY A 67 -15.97 -3.10 26.07
CA GLY A 67 -15.02 -2.05 26.47
C GLY A 67 -15.51 -1.16 27.63
N VAL A 68 -14.55 -0.55 28.33
CA VAL A 68 -14.77 0.19 29.58
C VAL A 68 -15.69 1.40 29.39
N LYS A 69 -15.46 2.19 28.33
CA LYS A 69 -16.24 3.39 28.03
C LYS A 69 -17.72 3.05 27.79
N PHE A 70 -17.99 2.02 26.98
CA PHE A 70 -19.36 1.56 26.74
C PHE A 70 -20.06 1.13 28.03
N ASN A 71 -19.35 0.36 28.89
CA ASN A 71 -19.87 -0.06 30.19
C ASN A 71 -20.08 1.11 31.15
N GLN A 72 -19.29 2.19 31.04
CA GLN A 72 -19.47 3.41 31.82
C GLN A 72 -20.72 4.17 31.37
N GLU A 73 -20.94 4.32 30.06
CA GLU A 73 -22.15 4.97 29.52
C GLU A 73 -23.42 4.23 29.92
N ILE A 74 -23.43 2.88 29.87
CA ILE A 74 -24.56 2.08 30.35
C ILE A 74 -24.82 2.35 31.84
N ARG A 75 -23.77 2.45 32.65
CA ARG A 75 -23.89 2.74 34.09
C ARG A 75 -24.46 4.14 34.31
N THR A 76 -23.95 5.16 33.63
CA THR A 76 -24.47 6.53 33.69
C THR A 76 -25.96 6.57 33.31
N TYR A 77 -26.33 5.91 32.22
CA TYR A 77 -27.71 5.81 31.76
C TYR A 77 -28.64 5.14 32.80
N MET A 78 -28.17 4.06 33.42
CA MET A 78 -28.91 3.35 34.47
C MET A 78 -29.05 4.18 35.75
N THR A 79 -28.06 4.99 36.12
CA THR A 79 -28.10 5.85 37.31
C THR A 79 -29.02 7.07 37.12
N GLN A 80 -29.15 7.57 35.89
CA GLN A 80 -30.06 8.69 35.56
C GLN A 80 -31.54 8.29 35.58
N LEU A 81 -31.84 6.99 35.48
CA LEU A 81 -33.19 6.46 35.66
C LEU A 81 -33.55 6.40 37.15
N ILE A 82 -34.13 7.49 37.66
CA ILE A 82 -34.70 7.54 39.02
C ILE A 82 -35.86 6.54 39.09
N SER A 83 -35.82 5.65 40.08
CA SER A 83 -36.76 4.53 40.35
C SER A 83 -36.57 3.31 39.43
N SER A 84 -36.27 2.16 40.06
CA SER A 84 -36.15 0.79 39.50
C SER A 84 -36.24 0.66 37.96
N PRO A 85 -35.19 0.18 37.27
CA PRO A 85 -35.18 0.10 35.81
C PRO A 85 -36.38 -0.70 35.31
N LYS A 86 -37.32 -0.01 34.65
CA LYS A 86 -38.47 -0.63 33.98
C LYS A 86 -37.94 -1.72 33.04
N GLN A 87 -38.66 -2.84 32.94
CA GLN A 87 -38.27 -3.97 32.10
C GLN A 87 -37.96 -3.55 30.65
N GLU A 88 -38.65 -2.51 30.16
CA GLU A 88 -38.43 -1.89 28.86
C GLU A 88 -37.01 -1.32 28.68
N GLU A 89 -36.43 -0.69 29.70
CA GLU A 89 -35.09 -0.12 29.64
C GLU A 89 -34.00 -1.19 29.62
N LYS A 90 -34.20 -2.25 30.41
CA LYS A 90 -33.34 -3.45 30.35
C LYS A 90 -33.39 -4.08 28.96
N ASN A 91 -34.56 -4.12 28.33
CA ASN A 91 -34.72 -4.62 26.96
C ASN A 91 -34.00 -3.73 25.94
N LYS A 92 -34.05 -2.40 26.07
CA LYS A 92 -33.31 -1.46 25.20
C LYS A 92 -31.79 -1.68 25.32
N ILE A 93 -31.25 -1.77 26.54
CA ILE A 93 -29.83 -2.05 26.77
C ILE A 93 -29.43 -3.39 26.17
N LYS A 94 -30.24 -4.44 26.36
CA LYS A 94 -30.01 -5.75 25.74
C LYS A 94 -29.98 -5.65 24.22
N CYS A 95 -30.90 -4.90 23.63
CA CYS A 95 -30.98 -4.69 22.18
C CYS A 95 -29.73 -3.96 21.64
N VAL A 96 -29.25 -2.93 22.35
CA VAL A 96 -27.99 -2.25 22.01
C VAL A 96 -26.79 -3.20 22.11
N LYS A 97 -26.68 -3.98 23.19
CA LYS A 97 -25.61 -4.99 23.35
C LYS A 97 -25.60 -6.02 22.22
N LEU A 98 -26.78 -6.51 21.81
CA LEU A 98 -26.90 -7.45 20.68
C LEU A 98 -26.42 -6.81 19.37
N ARG A 99 -26.78 -5.55 19.11
CA ARG A 99 -26.29 -4.82 17.92
C ARG A 99 -24.79 -4.62 17.96
N CYS A 100 -24.22 -4.29 19.13
CA CYS A 100 -22.77 -4.20 19.30
C CYS A 100 -22.08 -5.56 19.10
N GLN A 101 -22.69 -6.65 19.56
CA GLN A 101 -22.16 -8.00 19.34
C GLN A 101 -22.16 -8.34 17.85
N ALA A 102 -23.26 -8.07 17.14
CA ALA A 102 -23.35 -8.27 15.70
C ALA A 102 -22.31 -7.43 14.95
N LEU A 103 -22.09 -6.18 15.37
CA LEU A 103 -21.04 -5.32 14.83
C LEU A 103 -19.65 -5.91 15.03
N LEU A 104 -19.33 -6.41 16.23
CA LEU A 104 -18.04 -7.05 16.51
C LEU A 104 -17.86 -8.34 15.71
N GLN A 105 -18.91 -9.14 15.54
CA GLN A 105 -18.89 -10.35 14.72
C GLN A 105 -18.60 -10.01 13.26
N GLU A 106 -19.25 -8.98 12.73
CA GLU A 106 -19.00 -8.53 11.37
C GLU A 106 -17.58 -7.96 11.22
N ALA A 107 -17.13 -7.14 12.18
CA ALA A 107 -15.76 -6.64 12.19
C ALA A 107 -14.73 -7.78 12.17
N LEU A 108 -14.95 -8.84 12.96
CA LEU A 108 -14.09 -10.02 12.96
C LEU A 108 -14.04 -10.70 11.59
N LYS A 109 -15.21 -10.96 10.97
CA LYS A 109 -15.28 -11.57 9.62
C LYS A 109 -14.57 -10.72 8.58
N GLN A 110 -14.71 -9.39 8.67
CA GLN A 110 -14.07 -8.45 7.75
C GLN A 110 -12.55 -8.40 7.94
N VAL A 111 -12.05 -8.53 9.17
CA VAL A 111 -10.61 -8.65 9.45
C VAL A 111 -10.09 -10.00 8.95
N GLU A 112 -10.80 -11.09 9.22
CA GLU A 112 -10.46 -12.45 8.77
C GLU A 112 -10.32 -12.52 7.25
N LYS A 113 -11.26 -11.95 6.51
CA LYS A 113 -11.21 -11.88 5.04
C LYS A 113 -9.97 -11.12 4.49
N ARG A 114 -9.39 -10.23 5.30
CA ARG A 114 -8.27 -9.35 4.90
C ARG A 114 -6.94 -9.78 5.50
N LEU A 115 -6.93 -10.80 6.35
CA LEU A 115 -5.69 -11.43 6.78
C LEU A 115 -5.06 -12.07 5.54
N PRO A 116 -3.77 -11.85 5.30
CA PRO A 116 -3.10 -12.50 4.18
C PRO A 116 -2.99 -14.00 4.43
N ASP A 117 -3.39 -14.81 3.44
CA ASP A 117 -3.24 -16.27 3.49
C ASP A 117 -1.75 -16.68 3.48
N SER A 118 -0.90 -15.86 2.85
CA SER A 118 0.52 -16.13 2.61
C SER A 118 1.42 -15.29 3.50
N VAL A 119 1.38 -15.54 4.82
CA VAL A 119 2.26 -14.89 5.82
C VAL A 119 3.74 -15.00 5.44
N ASP A 120 4.12 -16.10 4.78
CA ASP A 120 5.49 -16.35 4.32
C ASP A 120 5.99 -15.28 3.33
N ILE A 121 5.12 -14.72 2.49
CA ILE A 121 5.48 -13.63 1.57
C ILE A 121 5.87 -12.39 2.37
N PHE A 122 5.11 -12.03 3.40
CA PHE A 122 5.40 -10.85 4.25
C PHE A 122 6.68 -11.04 5.06
N LYS A 123 6.90 -12.26 5.57
CA LYS A 123 8.15 -12.63 6.24
C LYS A 123 9.34 -12.52 5.28
N GLY A 124 9.20 -13.02 4.06
CA GLY A 124 10.21 -12.88 3.01
C GLY A 124 10.51 -11.41 2.67
N LEU A 125 9.46 -10.60 2.48
CA LEU A 125 9.59 -9.17 2.19
C LEU A 125 10.33 -8.42 3.31
N SER A 126 10.23 -8.89 4.56
CA SER A 126 10.94 -8.32 5.69
C SER A 126 12.47 -8.39 5.55
N PHE A 127 13.00 -9.37 4.81
CA PHE A 127 14.44 -9.48 4.55
C PHE A 127 14.98 -8.40 3.61
N PHE A 128 14.11 -7.69 2.89
CA PHE A 128 14.48 -6.51 2.12
C PHE A 128 14.58 -5.24 2.99
N ASN A 129 14.25 -5.30 4.27
CA ASN A 129 14.46 -4.18 5.18
C ASN A 129 15.96 -3.94 5.39
N PRO A 130 16.48 -2.71 5.23
CA PRO A 130 17.91 -2.41 5.36
C PRO A 130 18.50 -2.85 6.71
N HIS A 131 17.73 -2.71 7.79
CA HIS A 131 18.17 -3.10 9.13
C HIS A 131 18.40 -4.62 9.24
N LYS A 132 17.49 -5.42 8.67
CA LYS A 132 17.59 -6.89 8.69
C LYS A 132 18.62 -7.40 7.70
N LEU A 133 18.64 -6.83 6.49
CA LEU A 133 19.52 -7.20 5.41
C LEU A 133 21.01 -6.99 5.75
N LEU A 134 21.33 -5.80 6.28
CA LEU A 134 22.72 -5.44 6.61
C LEU A 134 23.18 -6.03 7.95
N SER A 135 22.27 -6.56 8.76
CA SER A 135 22.61 -7.29 9.98
C SER A 135 23.23 -8.65 9.67
N GLN A 136 24.30 -9.01 10.36
CA GLN A 136 24.89 -10.35 10.26
C GLN A 136 24.03 -11.45 10.89
N ILE A 137 23.12 -11.08 11.81
CA ILE A 137 22.32 -12.02 12.60
C ILE A 137 20.91 -12.18 12.02
N GLN A 138 20.33 -11.10 11.50
CA GLN A 138 18.92 -11.07 11.07
C GLN A 138 18.73 -11.32 9.57
N LYS A 139 19.81 -11.40 8.80
CA LYS A 139 19.75 -11.68 7.36
C LYS A 139 19.23 -13.10 7.12
N GLY A 140 18.15 -13.20 6.34
CA GLY A 140 17.58 -14.47 5.92
C GLY A 140 18.44 -15.20 4.89
N HIS A 141 18.15 -16.48 4.66
CA HIS A 141 18.75 -17.19 3.54
C HIS A 141 18.11 -16.72 2.23
N PHE A 142 18.83 -16.91 1.12
CA PHE A 142 18.30 -16.53 -0.20
C PHE A 142 17.02 -17.29 -0.55
N GLU A 143 16.94 -18.56 -0.13
CA GLU A 143 15.74 -19.41 -0.29
C GLU A 143 14.51 -18.89 0.45
N ASP A 144 14.71 -18.08 1.50
CA ASP A 144 13.61 -17.49 2.29
C ASP A 144 13.06 -16.19 1.65
N LEU A 145 13.64 -15.72 0.54
CA LEU A 145 13.16 -14.52 -0.14
C LEU A 145 11.82 -14.79 -0.85
N PRO A 146 10.93 -13.78 -0.91
CA PRO A 146 9.62 -13.95 -1.51
C PRO A 146 9.74 -13.97 -3.03
N CYS A 147 8.73 -14.55 -3.69
CA CYS A 147 8.54 -14.44 -5.13
C CYS A 147 9.76 -14.84 -6.00
N LEU A 148 10.51 -15.88 -5.61
CA LEU A 148 11.68 -16.38 -6.35
C LEU A 148 11.41 -16.68 -7.83
N HIS A 149 10.16 -16.97 -8.20
CA HIS A 149 9.74 -17.15 -9.59
C HIS A 149 9.90 -15.88 -10.46
N LEU A 150 9.99 -14.69 -9.85
CA LEU A 150 10.24 -13.41 -10.54
C LEU A 150 11.70 -13.20 -10.94
N THR A 151 12.60 -14.14 -10.61
CA THR A 151 14.03 -14.02 -10.93
C THR A 151 14.37 -14.31 -12.40
N GLU A 152 13.41 -14.77 -13.22
CA GLU A 152 13.50 -14.94 -14.68
C GLU A 152 14.84 -15.55 -15.18
N ASN A 153 15.37 -16.56 -14.47
CA ASN A 153 16.61 -17.30 -14.73
C ASN A 153 17.93 -16.67 -14.27
N ASN A 154 17.91 -15.50 -13.60
CA ASN A 154 19.11 -14.87 -13.04
C ASN A 154 19.41 -15.29 -11.58
N PHE A 155 18.97 -16.48 -11.18
CA PHE A 155 19.01 -16.96 -9.79
C PHE A 155 20.43 -16.89 -9.21
N ASP A 156 21.41 -17.47 -9.91
CA ASP A 156 22.81 -17.52 -9.46
C ASP A 156 23.43 -16.12 -9.29
N LEU A 157 23.10 -15.22 -10.22
CA LEU A 157 23.60 -13.84 -10.21
C LEU A 157 23.01 -13.04 -9.04
N ILE A 158 21.70 -13.14 -8.85
CA ILE A 158 20.99 -12.46 -7.76
C ILE A 158 21.44 -13.02 -6.41
N GLU A 159 21.61 -14.34 -6.28
CA GLU A 159 22.10 -14.97 -5.05
C GLU A 159 23.53 -14.51 -4.72
N SER A 160 24.42 -14.48 -5.73
CA SER A 160 25.79 -13.98 -5.59
C SER A 160 25.82 -12.53 -5.11
N GLN A 161 24.98 -11.67 -5.69
CA GLN A 161 24.82 -10.28 -5.26
C GLN A 161 24.26 -10.19 -3.84
N TYR A 162 23.26 -11.01 -3.52
CA TYR A 162 22.64 -11.04 -2.18
C TYR A 162 23.67 -11.40 -1.10
N LYS A 163 24.55 -12.36 -1.36
CA LYS A 163 25.64 -12.72 -0.43
C LYS A 163 26.63 -11.56 -0.24
N LYS A 164 26.99 -10.87 -1.32
CA LYS A 164 28.00 -9.80 -1.33
C LYS A 164 27.52 -8.46 -0.76
N ILE A 165 26.20 -8.24 -0.68
CA ILE A 165 25.64 -6.93 -0.29
C ILE A 165 26.13 -6.44 1.09
N ASN A 166 26.43 -7.34 2.02
CA ASN A 166 26.91 -6.98 3.38
C ASN A 166 28.41 -6.67 3.41
N LEU A 167 29.15 -6.93 2.33
CA LEU A 167 30.58 -6.64 2.24
C LEU A 167 30.85 -5.17 1.87
N VAL A 168 29.83 -4.47 1.38
CA VAL A 168 29.91 -3.07 0.97
C VAL A 168 29.66 -2.16 2.17
N GLN A 169 30.51 -1.16 2.36
CA GLN A 169 30.32 -0.11 3.36
C GLN A 169 29.34 0.94 2.82
N TRP A 170 28.04 0.66 2.93
CA TRP A 170 26.97 1.53 2.39
C TRP A 170 26.98 2.96 2.94
N SER A 171 27.65 3.24 4.07
CA SER A 171 27.83 4.61 4.56
C SER A 171 28.76 5.46 3.69
N GLU A 172 29.61 4.84 2.89
CA GLU A 172 30.65 5.48 2.07
C GLU A 172 30.29 5.52 0.57
N GLU A 173 29.19 4.86 0.18
CA GLU A 173 28.73 4.79 -1.21
C GLU A 173 27.71 5.87 -1.56
N GLU A 174 27.78 6.46 -2.75
CA GLU A 174 26.73 7.35 -3.25
C GLU A 174 25.46 6.54 -3.60
N PRO A 175 24.25 7.00 -3.22
CA PRO A 175 23.88 8.31 -2.68
C PRO A 175 23.84 8.40 -1.14
N PHE A 176 24.23 7.36 -0.40
CA PHE A 176 24.04 7.26 1.05
C PHE A 176 25.04 8.09 1.87
N VAL A 177 26.20 8.44 1.33
CA VAL A 177 27.17 9.35 1.97
C VAL A 177 26.52 10.66 2.44
N LYS A 178 25.63 11.23 1.60
CA LYS A 178 25.04 12.56 1.83
C LYS A 178 23.83 12.51 2.77
N ASN A 179 23.02 11.46 2.67
CA ASN A 179 21.70 11.40 3.33
C ASN A 179 21.61 10.33 4.43
N GLY A 180 22.67 9.55 4.64
CA GLY A 180 22.66 8.36 5.48
C GLY A 180 21.89 7.20 4.83
N ILE A 181 21.95 6.03 5.47
CA ILE A 181 21.21 4.84 5.05
C ILE A 181 19.72 5.04 5.41
N PRO A 182 18.80 5.00 4.43
CA PRO A 182 17.37 5.12 4.68
C PRO A 182 16.88 3.96 5.55
N LYS A 183 15.94 4.25 6.46
CA LYS A 183 15.20 3.21 7.20
C LYS A 183 14.18 2.48 6.32
N ASP A 184 13.69 3.17 5.29
CA ASP A 184 12.70 2.66 4.37
C ASP A 184 13.33 1.77 3.29
N SER A 185 12.76 0.57 3.10
CA SER A 185 13.27 -0.41 2.14
C SER A 185 13.29 0.13 0.71
N LEU A 186 12.24 0.85 0.29
CA LEU A 186 12.13 1.33 -1.09
C LEU A 186 13.22 2.35 -1.43
N ASN A 187 13.42 3.35 -0.57
CA ASN A 187 14.47 4.35 -0.79
C ASN A 187 15.88 3.75 -0.72
N PHE A 188 16.10 2.75 0.13
CA PHE A 188 17.35 2.01 0.16
C PHE A 188 17.59 1.28 -1.16
N TRP A 189 16.64 0.47 -1.65
CA TRP A 189 16.82 -0.28 -2.88
C TRP A 189 16.92 0.60 -4.14
N LEU A 190 16.26 1.77 -4.16
CA LEU A 190 16.48 2.78 -5.21
C LEU A 190 17.91 3.35 -5.19
N GLY A 191 18.53 3.46 -4.01
CA GLY A 191 19.94 3.84 -3.88
C GLY A 191 20.86 2.72 -4.37
N VAL A 192 20.63 1.48 -3.94
CA VAL A 192 21.40 0.30 -4.36
C VAL A 192 21.31 0.08 -5.87
N ALA A 193 20.17 0.36 -6.50
CA ALA A 193 19.99 0.24 -7.95
C ALA A 193 20.91 1.16 -8.78
N LYS A 194 21.46 2.22 -8.18
CA LYS A 194 22.46 3.09 -8.84
C LYS A 194 23.84 2.44 -8.86
N HIS A 195 24.09 1.47 -7.99
CA HIS A 195 25.34 0.74 -7.94
C HIS A 195 25.30 -0.43 -8.95
N SER A 196 26.12 -0.37 -10.00
CA SER A 196 26.10 -1.32 -11.12
C SER A 196 26.24 -2.80 -10.70
N SER A 197 27.03 -3.08 -9.66
CA SER A 197 27.25 -4.45 -9.16
C SER A 197 26.05 -5.12 -8.49
N PHE A 198 24.97 -4.39 -8.20
CA PHE A 198 23.77 -4.91 -7.52
C PHE A 198 22.48 -4.66 -8.30
N LYS A 199 22.60 -4.40 -9.60
CA LYS A 199 21.47 -4.00 -10.45
C LYS A 199 20.36 -5.05 -10.48
N GLU A 200 20.70 -6.32 -10.68
CA GLU A 200 19.74 -7.43 -10.78
C GLU A 200 19.06 -7.70 -9.44
N LEU A 201 19.83 -7.71 -8.34
CA LEU A 201 19.28 -7.85 -7.00
C LEU A 201 18.35 -6.68 -6.63
N SER A 202 18.77 -5.46 -6.92
CA SER A 202 17.97 -4.26 -6.62
C SER A 202 16.68 -4.24 -7.42
N THR A 203 16.72 -4.66 -8.68
CA THR A 203 15.54 -4.75 -9.54
C THR A 203 14.60 -5.82 -8.99
N PHE A 204 15.11 -7.01 -8.66
CA PHE A 204 14.32 -8.07 -8.02
C PHE A 204 13.66 -7.61 -6.71
N ALA A 205 14.43 -6.99 -5.81
CA ALA A 205 13.91 -6.48 -4.54
C ALA A 205 12.82 -5.42 -4.74
N LEU A 206 13.01 -4.49 -5.68
CA LEU A 206 12.01 -3.47 -6.02
C LEU A 206 10.74 -4.10 -6.61
N THR A 207 10.88 -5.05 -7.54
CA THR A 207 9.73 -5.78 -8.11
C THR A 207 8.93 -6.49 -7.02
N CYS A 208 9.61 -7.17 -6.09
CA CYS A 208 8.95 -7.83 -4.95
C CYS A 208 8.21 -6.84 -4.04
N LEU A 209 8.82 -5.67 -3.76
CA LEU A 209 8.23 -4.66 -2.87
C LEU A 209 7.03 -3.92 -3.51
N ILE A 210 7.00 -3.78 -4.83
CA ILE A 210 5.91 -3.10 -5.55
C ILE A 210 4.78 -4.07 -5.91
N THR A 211 5.08 -5.36 -6.03
CA THR A 211 4.07 -6.39 -6.28
C THR A 211 3.04 -6.42 -5.15
N PRO A 212 1.74 -6.15 -5.44
CA PRO A 212 0.72 -6.10 -4.42
C PRO A 212 0.45 -7.51 -3.87
N ALA A 213 0.87 -7.76 -2.63
CA ALA A 213 0.62 -9.02 -1.94
C ALA A 213 -0.82 -9.19 -1.39
N SER A 214 -1.68 -8.16 -1.53
CA SER A 214 -3.07 -8.22 -1.05
C SER A 214 -4.04 -7.39 -1.89
N ASN A 215 -5.31 -7.77 -1.81
CA ASN A 215 -6.41 -7.06 -2.50
C ASN A 215 -6.85 -5.77 -1.78
N ALA A 216 -6.22 -5.38 -0.67
CA ALA A 216 -6.66 -4.25 0.14
C ALA A 216 -6.65 -2.92 -0.62
N ILE A 217 -5.68 -2.72 -1.53
CA ILE A 217 -5.64 -1.54 -2.41
C ILE A 217 -6.84 -1.52 -3.35
N VAL A 218 -7.13 -2.66 -3.98
CA VAL A 218 -8.23 -2.80 -4.92
C VAL A 218 -9.56 -2.54 -4.20
N GLU A 219 -9.76 -3.08 -3.00
CA GLU A 219 -10.94 -2.81 -2.17
C GLU A 219 -11.07 -1.33 -1.78
N ARG A 220 -9.96 -0.64 -1.50
CA ARG A 220 -9.95 0.79 -1.22
C ARG A 220 -10.37 1.60 -2.45
N ILE A 221 -9.88 1.25 -3.64
CA ILE A 221 -10.31 1.87 -4.90
C ILE A 221 -11.81 1.61 -5.14
N PHE A 222 -12.30 0.39 -4.91
CA PHE A 222 -13.74 0.10 -5.02
C PHE A 222 -14.59 0.88 -4.01
N SER A 223 -14.08 1.11 -2.80
CA SER A 223 -14.75 1.95 -1.80
C SER A 223 -14.84 3.41 -2.26
N LEU A 224 -13.80 3.92 -2.92
CA LEU A 224 -13.78 5.24 -3.54
C LEU A 224 -14.84 5.35 -4.66
N VAL A 225 -14.87 4.34 -5.54
CA VAL A 225 -15.88 4.24 -6.61
C VAL A 225 -17.29 4.19 -6.02
N ALA A 226 -17.50 3.40 -4.97
CA ALA A 226 -18.78 3.32 -4.27
C ALA A 226 -19.17 4.70 -3.72
N ALA A 227 -18.27 5.41 -3.04
CA ALA A 227 -18.51 6.76 -2.53
C ALA A 227 -18.94 7.72 -3.64
N ILE A 228 -18.27 7.71 -4.80
CA ILE A 228 -18.65 8.54 -5.97
C ILE A 228 -20.04 8.16 -6.51
N LYS A 229 -20.37 6.86 -6.53
CA LYS A 229 -21.62 6.31 -7.07
C LYS A 229 -22.81 6.36 -6.10
N THR A 230 -22.60 6.54 -4.79
CA THR A 230 -23.62 6.33 -3.74
C THR A 230 -24.89 7.19 -3.82
N LYS A 231 -24.96 8.19 -4.70
CA LYS A 231 -26.25 8.83 -5.02
C LYS A 231 -26.86 8.12 -6.24
N PRO A 232 -28.04 7.45 -6.12
CA PRO A 232 -28.71 6.79 -7.25
C PRO A 232 -29.07 7.75 -8.40
N ARG A 233 -28.97 9.07 -8.20
CA ARG A 233 -29.12 10.11 -9.23
C ARG A 233 -27.84 10.41 -10.03
N ASN A 234 -26.69 9.86 -9.67
CA ASN A 234 -25.42 10.07 -10.37
C ASN A 234 -25.09 8.83 -11.22
N ARG A 235 -25.86 8.60 -12.29
CA ARG A 235 -25.44 7.66 -13.33
C ARG A 235 -24.36 8.32 -14.18
N THR A 236 -23.15 8.40 -13.63
CA THR A 236 -21.98 9.00 -14.26
C THR A 236 -21.48 8.08 -15.39
N GLN A 237 -21.16 8.64 -16.56
CA GLN A 237 -20.52 7.88 -17.64
C GLN A 237 -19.18 7.29 -17.17
N THR A 238 -18.81 6.09 -17.65
CA THR A 238 -17.60 5.37 -17.23
C THR A 238 -16.33 6.22 -17.34
N ARG A 239 -16.16 6.99 -18.44
CA ARG A 239 -15.02 7.88 -18.64
C ARG A 239 -14.92 8.96 -17.55
N LEU A 240 -16.04 9.55 -17.18
CA LEU A 240 -16.09 10.59 -16.15
C LEU A 240 -15.85 9.98 -14.75
N LEU A 241 -16.36 8.78 -14.49
CA LEU A 241 -16.06 8.03 -13.26
C LEU A 241 -14.57 7.71 -13.15
N GLU A 242 -13.95 7.27 -14.23
CA GLU A 242 -12.51 7.00 -14.29
C GLU A 242 -11.69 8.25 -13.96
N SER A 243 -12.02 9.39 -14.59
CA SER A 243 -11.37 10.67 -14.29
C SER A 243 -11.51 11.06 -12.81
N PHE A 244 -12.69 10.88 -12.21
CA PHE A 244 -12.88 11.15 -10.77
C PHE A 244 -12.01 10.25 -9.89
N VAL A 245 -11.94 8.95 -10.19
CA VAL A 245 -11.09 8.00 -9.46
C VAL A 245 -9.62 8.39 -9.58
N ARG A 246 -9.15 8.74 -10.79
CA ARG A 246 -7.76 9.19 -11.03
C ARG A 246 -7.44 10.44 -10.20
N ILE A 247 -8.30 11.47 -10.25
CA ILE A 247 -8.13 12.72 -9.50
C ILE A 247 -8.12 12.45 -7.99
N GLN A 248 -9.08 11.69 -7.48
CA GLN A 248 -9.16 11.41 -6.05
C GLN A 248 -7.98 10.58 -5.57
N THR A 249 -7.55 9.58 -6.33
CA THR A 249 -6.36 8.78 -6.00
C THR A 249 -5.10 9.64 -5.95
N TYR A 250 -4.93 10.57 -6.89
CA TYR A 250 -3.83 11.54 -6.90
C TYR A 250 -3.86 12.47 -5.66
N LEU A 251 -5.02 13.05 -5.35
CA LEU A 251 -5.16 13.97 -4.21
C LEU A 251 -4.90 13.24 -2.88
N LEU A 252 -5.46 12.04 -2.72
CA LEU A 252 -5.20 11.19 -1.56
C LEU A 252 -3.71 10.85 -1.46
N GLY A 253 -3.06 10.50 -2.58
CA GLY A 253 -1.65 10.09 -2.61
C GLY A 253 -0.70 11.17 -2.14
N ASN A 254 -1.01 12.40 -2.52
CA ASN A 254 -0.23 13.58 -2.15
C ASN A 254 -0.70 14.24 -0.85
N LYS A 255 -1.73 13.70 -0.17
CA LYS A 255 -2.37 14.29 1.01
C LYS A 255 -2.85 15.73 0.79
N ILE A 256 -3.28 16.06 -0.42
CA ILE A 256 -3.75 17.39 -0.79
C ILE A 256 -5.26 17.46 -0.55
N CYS A 257 -5.70 18.43 0.26
CA CYS A 257 -7.11 18.71 0.42
C CYS A 257 -7.66 19.39 -0.84
N CYS A 258 -8.92 19.14 -1.19
CA CYS A 258 -9.58 19.80 -2.32
C CYS A 258 -9.56 21.34 -2.24
N LYS A 259 -9.42 21.89 -1.04
CA LYS A 259 -9.30 23.34 -0.78
C LYS A 259 -7.91 23.90 -1.09
N GLU A 260 -6.89 23.04 -1.08
CA GLU A 260 -5.48 23.42 -1.23
C GLU A 260 -4.97 23.12 -2.64
N PHE A 261 -5.70 22.32 -3.41
CA PHE A 261 -5.34 22.00 -4.78
C PHE A 261 -5.29 23.27 -5.65
N ARG A 262 -4.11 23.52 -6.22
CA ARG A 262 -3.90 24.59 -7.20
C ARG A 262 -3.63 23.97 -8.56
N CYS A 263 -4.40 24.36 -9.56
CA CYS A 263 -4.17 23.97 -10.94
C CYS A 263 -2.79 24.48 -11.40
N THR A 264 -2.06 23.64 -12.12
CA THR A 264 -0.81 24.06 -12.77
C THR A 264 -1.12 24.93 -14.00
N ASN A 265 -0.19 25.79 -14.39
CA ASN A 265 -0.34 26.60 -15.62
C ASN A 265 -0.56 25.71 -16.86
N LYS A 266 0.04 24.51 -16.89
CA LYS A 266 -0.18 23.51 -17.95
C LYS A 266 -1.63 23.02 -17.97
N MET A 267 -2.22 22.72 -16.80
CA MET A 267 -3.63 22.32 -16.71
C MET A 267 -4.57 23.42 -17.20
N LEU A 268 -4.29 24.68 -16.86
CA LEU A 268 -5.08 25.82 -17.32
C LEU A 268 -4.96 26.04 -18.84
N TYR A 269 -3.75 25.89 -19.39
CA TYR A 269 -3.51 25.97 -20.83
C TYR A 269 -4.29 24.88 -21.60
N LEU A 270 -4.27 23.64 -21.11
CA LEU A 270 -5.01 22.51 -21.69
C LEU A 270 -6.54 22.61 -21.48
N HIS A 271 -6.98 23.46 -20.55
CA HIS A 271 -8.39 23.73 -20.27
C HIS A 271 -8.92 24.95 -21.05
N ASN A 272 -8.40 25.19 -22.25
CA ASN A 272 -8.95 26.19 -23.15
C ASN A 272 -10.05 25.57 -24.04
N SER A 273 -10.99 26.39 -24.49
CA SER A 273 -12.15 25.93 -25.27
C SER A 273 -11.78 25.36 -26.64
N GLU A 274 -10.66 25.79 -27.19
CA GLU A 274 -10.14 25.34 -28.48
C GLU A 274 -9.65 23.88 -28.41
N ILE A 275 -8.97 23.50 -27.34
CA ILE A 275 -8.51 22.12 -27.12
C ILE A 275 -9.68 21.23 -26.67
N LEU A 276 -10.53 21.71 -25.75
CA LEU A 276 -11.64 20.90 -25.18
C LEU A 276 -12.81 20.64 -26.14
N TYR A 277 -13.11 21.59 -27.02
CA TYR A 277 -14.27 21.50 -27.93
C TYR A 277 -13.87 21.47 -29.41
N SER A 278 -12.59 21.26 -29.73
CA SER A 278 -12.20 20.99 -31.12
C SER A 278 -13.00 19.79 -31.62
N SER A 279 -13.92 20.05 -32.55
CA SER A 279 -14.85 19.09 -33.14
C SER A 279 -14.16 18.06 -34.05
N THR A 280 -12.84 18.04 -34.06
CA THR A 280 -12.06 16.94 -34.62
C THR A 280 -11.97 15.82 -33.61
N GLY A 281 -12.79 14.78 -33.82
CA GLY A 281 -12.52 13.42 -33.36
C GLY A 281 -11.25 12.83 -33.97
N LYS A 282 -10.12 13.53 -33.90
CA LYS A 282 -8.80 12.90 -33.82
C LYS A 282 -8.75 12.43 -32.37
N THR A 283 -9.05 11.18 -32.02
CA THR A 283 -8.04 10.12 -32.11
C THR A 283 -6.70 10.68 -32.58
N ALA A 284 -6.10 11.51 -31.73
CA ALA A 284 -4.66 11.67 -31.73
C ALA A 284 -4.11 10.24 -31.72
N ASN A 285 -3.22 9.95 -32.66
CA ASN A 285 -2.75 8.62 -33.01
C ASN A 285 -2.72 7.67 -31.81
N ILE A 286 -3.44 6.56 -31.92
CA ILE A 286 -3.47 5.41 -30.99
C ILE A 286 -2.07 4.75 -30.83
N GLU A 287 -1.02 5.36 -31.39
CA GLU A 287 0.37 4.97 -31.21
C GLU A 287 1.05 5.72 -30.05
N GLU A 288 0.63 6.94 -29.69
CA GLU A 288 1.13 7.66 -28.50
C GLU A 288 0.40 7.25 -27.20
N GLU A 289 -0.87 6.82 -27.28
CA GLU A 289 -1.59 6.31 -26.08
C GLU A 289 -0.99 5.02 -25.53
N ARG A 290 -0.27 4.24 -26.33
CA ARG A 290 0.50 3.08 -25.82
C ARG A 290 1.81 3.47 -25.14
N GLU A 291 2.37 4.64 -25.43
CA GLU A 291 3.53 5.16 -24.71
C GLU A 291 3.10 5.86 -23.42
N ASP A 292 1.94 6.52 -23.38
CA ASP A 292 1.42 7.15 -22.17
C ASP A 292 0.72 6.17 -21.22
N GLU A 293 0.04 5.12 -21.71
CA GLU A 293 -0.37 3.99 -20.85
C GLU A 293 0.83 3.18 -20.38
N LYS A 294 1.87 2.98 -21.20
CA LYS A 294 3.13 2.39 -20.72
C LYS A 294 3.83 3.28 -19.72
N SER A 295 3.89 4.60 -19.93
CA SER A 295 4.48 5.58 -19.03
C SER A 295 3.68 5.69 -17.72
N PHE A 296 2.35 5.56 -17.76
CA PHE A 296 1.51 5.55 -16.58
C PHE A 296 1.54 4.20 -15.84
N LEU A 297 1.62 3.07 -16.56
CA LEU A 297 1.83 1.75 -15.98
C LEU A 297 3.26 1.58 -15.44
N GLU A 298 4.29 2.17 -16.06
CA GLU A 298 5.66 2.32 -15.53
C GLU A 298 5.75 3.36 -14.39
N GLU A 299 4.77 4.27 -14.28
CA GLU A 299 4.58 5.14 -13.10
C GLU A 299 3.81 4.43 -11.97
N LEU A 300 3.26 3.24 -12.23
CA LEU A 300 2.50 2.41 -11.28
C LEU A 300 3.17 1.08 -10.89
N LEU A 301 4.08 0.52 -11.72
CA LEU A 301 4.90 -0.69 -11.54
C LEU A 301 6.36 -0.39 -11.27
#